data_AF-A0A7S0A6F6-F1
#
_entry.id   AF-A0A7S0A6F6-F1
#
_cell.length_a   1.000
_cell.length_b   1.000
_cell.length_c   1.000
_cell.angle_alpha   90.00
_cell.angle_beta   90.00
_cell.angle_gamma   90.00
#
_symmetry.space_group_name_H-M   'P 1'
#
loop_
_entity.id
_entity.type
_entity.pdbx_description
1 polymer ?
#
loop_
_entity_poly.entity_id
_entity_poly.type
_entity_poly.pdbx_seq_one_letter_code
_entity_poly.pdbx_strand_id
1 'polypeptide(L)'
;FKQNRHVIFTGNGYSAEWPQEAARRGLPNLNTTPKAFATFASDKNKATFEALKIFANDETQARAEVMFENYITTIRVEAETLIHMMDTGIIPACAKDLEKYGSNAAPLMGDRKALYESIKAETDKLKAAMSKQPGSDGHPGASVSLQDEATYLCNVVKAHMDSLRALVDKAEGLLEKGLYPYPSYETLLYSHHH
;
A
#
# COMPACT_ATOMS: atom_id res chain seq x y z
N PHE A 1 -10.27 -26.45 -28.73
CA PHE A 1 -10.78 -26.71 -27.37
C PHE A 1 -9.86 -27.55 -26.47
N LYS A 2 -9.24 -28.66 -26.93
CA LYS A 2 -8.36 -29.47 -26.06
C LYS A 2 -7.11 -28.74 -25.55
N GLN A 3 -6.44 -27.95 -26.40
CA GLN A 3 -5.18 -27.25 -26.06
C GLN A 3 -5.35 -26.16 -24.99
N ASN A 4 -6.49 -25.43 -24.99
CA ASN A 4 -6.72 -24.29 -24.08
C ASN A 4 -7.64 -24.62 -22.90
N ARG A 5 -7.92 -25.91 -22.64
CA ARG A 5 -8.91 -26.28 -21.61
C ARG A 5 -8.46 -25.92 -20.20
N HIS A 6 -7.16 -25.85 -19.95
CA HIS A 6 -6.57 -25.55 -18.65
C HIS A 6 -6.85 -24.10 -18.17
N VAL A 7 -7.11 -23.16 -19.09
CA VAL A 7 -7.46 -21.76 -18.73
C VAL A 7 -8.95 -21.55 -18.47
N ILE A 8 -9.82 -22.52 -18.79
CA ILE A 8 -11.26 -22.39 -18.61
C ILE A 8 -11.63 -22.75 -17.16
N PHE A 9 -12.17 -21.78 -16.42
CA PHE A 9 -12.68 -21.97 -15.06
C PHE A 9 -14.10 -21.41 -14.94
N THR A 10 -15.02 -22.26 -14.50
CA THR A 10 -16.46 -21.94 -14.36
C THR A 10 -16.93 -21.98 -12.90
N GLY A 11 -15.99 -22.00 -11.95
CA GLY A 11 -16.27 -21.96 -10.51
C GLY A 11 -16.22 -20.54 -9.95
N ASN A 12 -16.21 -20.42 -8.61
CA ASN A 12 -16.10 -19.14 -7.93
C ASN A 12 -14.64 -18.62 -7.97
N GLY A 13 -14.39 -17.60 -8.80
CA GLY A 13 -13.08 -16.97 -8.94
C GLY A 13 -12.56 -16.21 -7.72
N TYR A 14 -13.41 -15.94 -6.72
CA TYR A 14 -13.05 -15.26 -5.48
C TYR A 14 -12.82 -16.23 -4.30
N SER A 15 -13.03 -17.53 -4.52
CA SER A 15 -12.81 -18.55 -3.48
C SER A 15 -11.31 -18.67 -3.14
N ALA A 16 -11.00 -18.99 -1.87
CA ALA A 16 -9.62 -19.27 -1.43
C ALA A 16 -9.03 -20.55 -2.07
N GLU A 17 -9.88 -21.39 -2.65
CA GLU A 17 -9.53 -22.62 -3.36
C GLU A 17 -9.00 -22.32 -4.77
N TRP A 18 -9.49 -21.25 -5.41
CA TRP A 18 -9.14 -20.93 -6.79
C TRP A 18 -7.63 -20.66 -6.99
N PRO A 19 -6.93 -19.87 -6.16
CA PRO A 19 -5.48 -19.68 -6.29
C PRO A 19 -4.69 -21.00 -6.26
N GLN A 20 -5.11 -21.98 -5.47
CA GLN A 20 -4.46 -23.28 -5.36
C GLN A 20 -4.69 -24.12 -6.62
N GLU A 21 -5.92 -24.15 -7.11
CA GLU A 21 -6.29 -24.83 -8.34
C GLU A 21 -5.65 -24.18 -9.58
N ALA A 22 -5.58 -22.85 -9.62
CA ALA A 22 -4.90 -22.09 -10.67
C ALA A 22 -3.41 -22.45 -10.72
N ALA A 23 -2.74 -22.50 -9.56
CA ALA A 23 -1.34 -22.93 -9.47
C ALA A 23 -1.15 -24.38 -9.96
N ARG A 24 -2.04 -25.31 -9.57
CA ARG A 24 -2.02 -26.71 -10.06
C ARG A 24 -2.18 -26.79 -11.58
N ARG A 25 -2.89 -25.85 -12.19
CA ARG A 25 -3.08 -25.72 -13.65
C ARG A 25 -1.93 -25.00 -14.35
N GLY A 26 -0.92 -24.54 -13.63
CA GLY A 26 0.19 -23.74 -14.16
C GLY A 26 -0.20 -22.32 -14.55
N LEU A 27 -1.33 -21.82 -14.04
CA LEU A 27 -1.77 -20.45 -14.28
C LEU A 27 -0.99 -19.49 -13.36
N PRO A 28 -0.38 -18.42 -13.89
CA PRO A 28 0.38 -17.48 -13.09
C PRO A 28 -0.56 -16.72 -12.13
N ASN A 29 -0.13 -16.58 -10.88
CA ASN A 29 -0.81 -15.78 -9.86
C ASN A 29 0.11 -14.64 -9.40
N LEU A 30 0.17 -13.58 -10.22
CA LEU A 30 0.99 -12.39 -9.97
C LEU A 30 0.19 -11.42 -9.10
N ASN A 31 0.00 -11.79 -7.83
CA ASN A 31 -0.90 -11.13 -6.90
C ASN A 31 -0.46 -9.73 -6.42
N THR A 32 0.70 -9.24 -6.87
CA THR A 32 1.18 -7.90 -6.56
C THR A 32 1.59 -7.17 -7.83
N THR A 33 1.44 -5.85 -7.82
CA THR A 33 1.77 -5.00 -8.97
C THR A 33 3.22 -5.16 -9.44
N PRO A 34 4.25 -5.19 -8.56
CA PRO A 34 5.64 -5.41 -9.00
C PRO A 34 5.85 -6.78 -9.66
N LYS A 35 5.19 -7.84 -9.18
CA LYS A 35 5.25 -9.17 -9.80
C LYS A 35 4.63 -9.16 -11.20
N ALA A 36 3.51 -8.47 -11.38
CA ALA A 36 2.87 -8.34 -12.68
C ALA A 36 3.77 -7.57 -13.66
N PHE A 37 4.31 -6.42 -13.24
CA PHE A 37 5.16 -5.57 -14.07
C PHE A 37 6.45 -6.26 -14.50
N ALA A 38 7.06 -7.07 -13.62
CA ALA A 38 8.25 -7.86 -13.95
C ALA A 38 8.04 -8.82 -15.14
N THR A 39 6.79 -9.23 -15.41
CA THR A 39 6.47 -10.11 -16.54
C THR A 39 6.08 -9.37 -17.82
N PHE A 40 5.82 -8.06 -17.75
CA PHE A 40 5.32 -7.27 -18.87
C PHE A 40 6.28 -7.35 -20.07
N ALA A 41 7.58 -7.13 -19.82
CA ALA A 41 8.64 -7.16 -20.81
C ALA A 41 9.32 -8.54 -20.99
N SER A 42 8.60 -9.63 -20.67
CA SER A 42 9.08 -10.99 -20.94
C SER A 42 9.20 -11.26 -22.44
N ASP A 43 10.11 -12.15 -22.84
CA ASP A 43 10.37 -12.48 -24.26
C ASP A 43 9.10 -12.90 -25.02
N LYS A 44 8.22 -13.65 -24.35
CA LYS A 44 6.92 -14.04 -24.91
C LYS A 44 6.04 -12.83 -25.26
N ASN A 45 5.95 -11.87 -24.33
CA ASN A 45 5.12 -10.68 -24.52
C ASN A 45 5.74 -9.74 -25.55
N LYS A 46 7.04 -9.53 -25.48
CA LYS A 46 7.85 -8.80 -26.47
C LYS A 46 7.60 -9.31 -27.90
N ALA A 47 7.78 -10.62 -28.12
CA ALA A 47 7.51 -11.25 -29.41
C ALA A 47 6.04 -11.10 -29.86
N THR A 48 5.09 -11.15 -28.91
CA THR A 48 3.67 -10.97 -29.22
C THR A 48 3.37 -9.53 -29.65
N PHE A 49 3.88 -8.53 -28.92
CA PHE A 49 3.66 -7.13 -29.27
C PHE A 49 4.33 -6.74 -30.60
N GLU A 50 5.53 -7.25 -30.85
CA GLU A 50 6.25 -7.02 -32.11
C GLU A 50 5.52 -7.66 -33.30
N ALA A 51 5.07 -8.91 -33.17
CA ALA A 51 4.32 -9.61 -34.22
C ALA A 51 3.00 -8.88 -34.56
N LEU A 52 2.36 -8.28 -33.56
CA LEU A 52 1.14 -7.50 -33.73
C LEU A 52 1.39 -6.03 -34.12
N LYS A 53 2.66 -5.61 -34.26
CA LYS A 53 3.06 -4.22 -34.57
C LYS A 53 2.50 -3.20 -33.59
N ILE A 54 2.41 -3.57 -32.32
CA ILE A 54 1.94 -2.69 -31.23
C ILE A 54 3.11 -1.94 -30.61
N PHE A 55 4.17 -2.66 -30.26
CA PHE A 55 5.41 -2.11 -29.70
C PHE A 55 6.61 -2.84 -30.28
N ALA A 56 7.73 -2.14 -30.42
CA ALA A 56 9.04 -2.73 -30.56
C ALA A 56 9.58 -3.27 -29.21
N ASN A 57 10.67 -4.02 -29.26
CA ASN A 57 11.25 -4.67 -28.08
C ASN A 57 11.76 -3.67 -27.03
N ASP A 58 12.39 -2.59 -27.49
CA ASP A 58 12.85 -1.46 -26.70
C ASP A 58 11.69 -0.65 -26.12
N GLU A 59 10.64 -0.39 -26.89
CA GLU A 59 9.42 0.28 -26.42
C GLU A 59 8.73 -0.52 -25.31
N THR A 60 8.65 -1.85 -25.46
CA THR A 60 8.07 -2.73 -24.43
C THR A 60 8.87 -2.67 -23.12
N GLN A 61 10.20 -2.61 -23.21
CA GLN A 61 11.10 -2.49 -22.07
C GLN A 61 10.94 -1.14 -21.38
N ALA A 62 11.00 -0.04 -22.15
CA ALA A 62 10.80 1.32 -21.64
C ALA A 62 9.42 1.48 -20.97
N ARG A 63 8.39 0.84 -21.53
CA ARG A 63 7.05 0.84 -20.93
C ARG A 63 7.01 0.15 -19.58
N ALA A 64 7.72 -0.97 -19.41
CA ALA A 64 7.81 -1.67 -18.13
C ALA A 64 8.54 -0.80 -17.08
N GLU A 65 9.60 -0.10 -17.46
CA GLU A 65 10.33 0.83 -16.59
C GLU A 65 9.42 1.97 -16.11
N VAL A 66 8.70 2.63 -17.02
CA VAL A 66 7.72 3.67 -16.67
C VAL A 66 6.61 3.15 -15.76
N MET A 67 6.16 1.89 -15.93
CA MET A 67 5.20 1.27 -15.01
C MET A 67 5.75 1.17 -13.59
N PHE A 68 7.00 0.73 -13.43
CA PHE A 68 7.65 0.68 -12.11
C PHE A 68 7.83 2.08 -11.51
N GLU A 69 8.33 3.05 -12.27
CA GLU A 69 8.53 4.43 -11.80
C GLU A 69 7.24 5.07 -11.29
N ASN A 70 6.14 4.89 -12.04
CA ASN A 70 4.82 5.38 -11.64
C ASN A 70 4.35 4.73 -10.35
N TYR A 71 4.52 3.42 -10.21
CA TYR A 71 4.13 2.70 -8.99
C TYR A 71 4.96 3.15 -7.78
N ILE A 72 6.28 3.24 -7.94
CA ILE A 72 7.21 3.70 -6.91
C ILE A 72 6.82 5.09 -6.43
N THR A 73 6.63 6.02 -7.37
CA THR A 73 6.28 7.41 -7.07
C THR A 73 4.93 7.49 -6.37
N THR A 74 3.93 6.73 -6.82
CA THR A 74 2.61 6.70 -6.19
C THR A 74 2.70 6.24 -4.73
N ILE A 75 3.30 5.08 -4.46
CA ILE A 75 3.39 4.55 -3.09
C ILE A 75 4.22 5.47 -2.19
N ARG A 76 5.28 6.08 -2.71
CA ARG A 76 6.10 7.03 -1.94
C ARG A 76 5.30 8.26 -1.53
N VAL A 77 4.58 8.87 -2.47
CA VAL A 77 3.73 10.04 -2.19
C VAL A 77 2.62 9.67 -1.19
N GLU A 78 2.00 8.50 -1.33
CA GLU A 78 0.99 8.02 -0.39
C GLU A 78 1.57 7.85 1.03
N ALA A 79 2.75 7.24 1.15
CA ALA A 79 3.42 7.03 2.44
C ALA A 79 3.84 8.35 3.09
N GLU A 80 4.44 9.27 2.32
CA GLU A 80 4.83 10.61 2.79
C GLU A 80 3.60 11.42 3.23
N THR A 81 2.51 11.35 2.46
CA THR A 81 1.24 11.99 2.80
C THR A 81 0.68 11.42 4.10
N LEU A 82 0.68 10.09 4.26
CA LEU A 82 0.20 9.45 5.49
C LEU A 82 1.03 9.88 6.70
N ILE A 83 2.36 9.89 6.58
CA ILE A 83 3.27 10.38 7.63
C ILE A 83 2.93 11.83 8.00
N HIS A 84 2.77 12.69 7.00
CA HIS A 84 2.43 14.10 7.20
C HIS A 84 1.09 14.25 7.94
N MET A 85 0.08 13.47 7.56
CA MET A 85 -1.22 13.45 8.23
C MET A 85 -1.12 12.98 9.69
N MET A 86 -0.23 12.02 9.99
CA MET A 86 -0.01 11.59 11.36
C MET A 86 0.63 12.69 12.20
N ASP A 87 1.70 13.29 11.71
CA ASP A 87 2.48 14.28 12.47
C ASP A 87 1.71 15.58 12.71
N THR A 88 0.90 16.01 11.72
CA THR A 88 0.21 17.31 11.77
C THR A 88 -1.23 17.21 12.26
N GLY A 89 -1.87 16.05 12.14
CA GLY A 89 -3.27 15.83 12.50
C GLY A 89 -3.43 14.86 13.66
N ILE A 90 -3.24 13.56 13.41
CA ILE A 90 -3.64 12.50 14.35
C ILE A 90 -2.85 12.57 15.66
N ILE A 91 -1.52 12.64 15.61
CA ILE A 91 -0.69 12.63 16.82
C ILE A 91 -1.00 13.85 17.72
N PRO A 92 -1.11 15.09 17.18
CA PRO A 92 -1.59 16.23 17.97
C PRO A 92 -2.99 16.05 18.56
N ALA A 93 -3.93 15.45 17.80
CA ALA A 93 -5.28 15.18 18.29
C ALA A 93 -5.27 14.18 19.45
N CYS A 94 -4.49 13.10 19.34
CA CYS A 94 -4.28 12.13 20.41
C CYS A 94 -3.70 12.76 21.67
N ALA A 95 -2.71 13.66 21.54
CA ALA A 95 -2.14 14.37 22.68
C ALA A 95 -3.19 15.24 23.40
N LYS A 96 -3.98 16.02 22.64
CA LYS A 96 -5.07 16.85 23.18
C LYS A 96 -6.17 16.00 23.84
N ASP A 97 -6.46 14.82 23.30
CA ASP A 97 -7.43 13.92 23.91
C ASP A 97 -6.93 13.39 25.26
N LEU A 98 -5.66 12.96 25.35
CA LEU A 98 -5.07 12.50 26.61
C LEU A 98 -5.04 13.59 27.70
N GLU A 99 -4.83 14.86 27.32
CA GLU A 99 -4.86 16.00 28.26
C GLU A 99 -6.23 16.16 28.96
N LYS A 100 -7.32 15.75 28.31
CA LYS A 100 -8.67 15.76 28.92
C LYS A 100 -8.81 14.77 30.07
N TYR A 101 -8.01 13.70 30.06
CA TYR A 101 -8.02 12.65 31.08
C TYR A 101 -6.93 12.86 32.14
N GLY A 102 -6.71 14.12 32.56
CA GLY A 102 -5.80 14.46 33.67
C GLY A 102 -6.07 13.67 34.95
N SER A 103 -5.33 13.94 36.03
CA SER A 103 -5.27 13.11 37.25
C SER A 103 -6.63 12.62 37.79
N ASN A 104 -7.67 13.46 37.74
CA ASN A 104 -9.00 13.12 38.28
C ASN A 104 -9.88 12.27 37.34
N ALA A 105 -9.55 12.18 36.04
CA ALA A 105 -10.31 11.46 35.02
C ALA A 105 -9.51 10.29 34.39
N ALA A 106 -8.30 10.02 34.89
CA ALA A 106 -7.44 8.93 34.42
C ALA A 106 -8.13 7.55 34.33
N PRO A 107 -9.04 7.15 35.26
CA PRO A 107 -9.75 5.88 35.14
C PRO A 107 -10.67 5.76 33.92
N LEU A 108 -11.08 6.89 33.32
CA LEU A 108 -11.97 6.92 32.14
C LEU A 108 -11.19 6.84 30.81
N MET A 109 -9.86 6.98 30.84
CA MET A 109 -9.01 7.01 29.65
C MET A 109 -9.05 5.66 28.89
N GLY A 110 -9.18 4.54 29.61
CA GLY A 110 -9.11 3.20 29.03
C GLY A 110 -7.77 2.96 28.32
N ASP A 111 -7.81 2.26 27.18
CA ASP A 111 -6.61 1.84 26.43
C ASP A 111 -6.02 2.94 25.52
N ARG A 112 -6.57 4.16 25.55
CA ARG A 112 -6.19 5.26 24.64
C ARG A 112 -4.70 5.54 24.64
N LYS A 113 -4.07 5.64 25.83
CA LYS A 113 -2.63 5.93 25.94
C LYS A 113 -1.79 4.90 25.19
N ALA A 114 -2.03 3.60 25.44
CA ALA A 114 -1.29 2.52 24.80
C ALA A 114 -1.52 2.50 23.28
N LEU A 115 -2.76 2.76 22.84
CA LEU A 115 -3.09 2.85 21.42
C LEU A 115 -2.37 4.03 20.74
N TYR A 116 -2.36 5.21 21.36
CA TYR A 116 -1.75 6.41 20.78
C TYR A 116 -0.22 6.32 20.76
N GLU A 117 0.39 5.73 21.79
CA GLU A 117 1.82 5.37 21.77
C GLU A 117 2.14 4.39 20.64
N SER A 118 1.25 3.42 20.39
CA SER A 118 1.40 2.47 19.27
C SER A 118 1.30 3.17 17.90
N ILE A 119 0.39 4.13 17.74
CA ILE A 119 0.28 4.96 16.51
C ILE A 119 1.59 5.71 16.28
N LYS A 120 2.14 6.36 17.31
CA LYS A 120 3.39 7.10 17.21
C LYS A 120 4.56 6.18 16.84
N ALA A 121 4.66 5.04 17.52
CA ALA A 121 5.71 4.06 17.26
C ALA A 121 5.62 3.50 15.84
N GLU A 122 4.43 3.19 15.34
CA GLU A 122 4.24 2.67 13.98
C GLU A 122 4.52 3.75 12.92
N THR A 123 4.16 5.01 13.20
CA THR A 123 4.53 6.15 12.36
C THR A 123 6.05 6.30 12.24
N ASP A 124 6.79 6.13 13.34
CA ASP A 124 8.26 6.18 13.32
C ASP A 124 8.88 5.01 12.56
N LYS A 125 8.29 3.80 12.66
CA LYS A 125 8.72 2.66 11.84
C LYS A 125 8.49 2.92 10.36
N LEU A 126 7.35 3.49 9.98
CA LEU A 126 7.05 3.85 8.59
C LEU A 126 8.07 4.87 8.06
N LYS A 127 8.39 5.92 8.85
CA LYS A 127 9.46 6.89 8.51
C LYS A 127 10.80 6.20 8.30
N ALA A 128 11.18 5.29 9.20
CA ALA A 128 12.44 4.55 9.11
C ALA A 128 12.48 3.57 7.93
N ALA A 129 11.34 2.98 7.55
CA ALA A 129 11.23 2.15 6.35
C ALA A 129 11.39 3.00 5.08
N MET A 130 10.73 4.17 5.04
CA MET A 130 10.85 5.13 3.94
C MET A 130 12.28 5.67 3.76
N SER A 131 13.03 5.85 4.85
CA SER A 131 14.44 6.28 4.78
C SER A 131 15.42 5.16 4.39
N LYS A 132 14.97 3.91 4.38
CA LYS A 132 15.78 2.72 4.05
C LYS A 132 15.42 2.12 2.69
N GLN A 133 14.49 2.75 1.96
CA GLN A 133 14.05 2.21 0.68
C GLN A 133 15.22 2.17 -0.32
N PRO A 134 15.41 1.06 -1.04
CA PRO A 134 16.42 1.00 -2.09
C PRO A 134 16.23 2.14 -3.10
N GLY A 135 17.29 2.87 -3.46
CA GLY A 135 17.21 4.01 -4.38
C GLY A 135 17.07 5.40 -3.73
N SER A 136 16.90 5.49 -2.41
CA SER A 136 16.86 6.79 -1.69
C SER A 136 18.20 7.53 -1.62
N ASP A 137 19.31 6.82 -1.80
CA ASP A 137 20.64 7.33 -1.43
C ASP A 137 21.27 8.24 -2.49
N GLY A 138 20.61 8.44 -3.63
CA GLY A 138 21.07 9.38 -4.68
C GLY A 138 22.47 9.08 -5.24
N HIS A 139 23.07 7.93 -4.91
CA HIS A 139 24.39 7.53 -5.38
C HIS A 139 24.31 7.10 -6.85
N PRO A 140 24.92 7.83 -7.80
CA PRO A 140 24.81 7.57 -9.24
C PRO A 140 25.52 6.29 -9.74
N GLY A 141 25.77 5.31 -8.88
CA GLY A 141 26.59 4.13 -9.17
C GLY A 141 26.20 2.83 -8.47
N ALA A 142 25.20 2.83 -7.59
CA ALA A 142 24.58 1.60 -7.09
C ALA A 142 23.26 1.40 -7.82
N SER A 143 23.29 0.72 -8.98
CA SER A 143 22.09 0.47 -9.79
C SER A 143 21.16 -0.53 -9.08
N VAL A 144 20.37 -0.04 -8.12
CA VAL A 144 19.22 -0.77 -7.60
C VAL A 144 18.20 -0.88 -8.74
N SER A 145 17.70 -2.08 -9.00
CA SER A 145 16.66 -2.27 -10.01
C SER A 145 15.36 -1.60 -9.55
N LEU A 146 14.66 -0.91 -10.45
CA LEU A 146 13.29 -0.39 -10.20
C LEU A 146 12.36 -1.48 -9.65
N GLN A 147 12.57 -2.74 -10.04
CA GLN A 147 11.82 -3.86 -9.53
C GLN A 147 12.06 -4.10 -8.02
N ASP A 148 13.30 -3.94 -7.54
CA ASP A 148 13.65 -4.17 -6.13
C ASP A 148 13.06 -3.07 -5.25
N GLU A 149 13.14 -1.80 -5.69
CA GLU A 149 12.50 -0.67 -5.01
C GLU A 149 10.97 -0.85 -4.96
N ALA A 150 10.34 -1.16 -6.09
CA ALA A 150 8.90 -1.42 -6.14
C ALA A 150 8.48 -2.59 -5.24
N THR A 151 9.29 -3.64 -5.18
CA THR A 151 9.03 -4.81 -4.32
C THR A 151 9.17 -4.46 -2.84
N TYR A 152 10.17 -3.67 -2.47
CA TYR A 152 10.34 -3.19 -1.10
C TYR A 152 9.17 -2.33 -0.66
N LEU A 153 8.76 -1.36 -1.49
CA LEU A 153 7.60 -0.52 -1.23
C LEU A 153 6.33 -1.36 -1.06
N CYS A 154 6.13 -2.35 -1.94
CA CYS A 154 4.97 -3.24 -1.90
C CYS A 154 4.89 -4.11 -0.64
N ASN A 155 6.02 -4.67 -0.20
CA ASN A 155 6.02 -5.69 0.85
C ASN A 155 6.29 -5.12 2.25
N VAL A 156 7.06 -4.03 2.35
CA VAL A 156 7.51 -3.45 3.62
C VAL A 156 6.76 -2.16 3.93
N VAL A 157 6.81 -1.17 3.03
CA VAL A 157 6.20 0.15 3.30
C VAL A 157 4.68 0.04 3.38
N LYS A 158 4.04 -0.62 2.40
CA LYS A 158 2.57 -0.82 2.44
C LYS A 158 2.11 -1.59 3.67
N ALA A 159 2.88 -2.57 4.15
CA ALA A 159 2.53 -3.31 5.36
C ALA A 159 2.50 -2.40 6.60
N HIS A 160 3.45 -1.46 6.71
CA HIS A 160 3.43 -0.43 7.76
C HIS A 160 2.27 0.55 7.59
N MET A 161 1.94 0.96 6.36
CA MET A 161 0.79 1.82 6.08
C MET A 161 -0.53 1.15 6.50
N ASP A 162 -0.71 -0.14 6.19
CA ASP A 162 -1.91 -0.91 6.56
C ASP A 162 -2.01 -1.10 8.08
N SER A 163 -0.89 -1.40 8.74
CA SER A 163 -0.79 -1.51 10.20
C SER A 163 -1.15 -0.19 10.89
N LEU A 164 -0.56 0.92 10.44
CA LEU A 164 -0.82 2.25 10.94
C LEU A 164 -2.30 2.65 10.73
N ARG A 165 -2.85 2.39 9.54
CA ARG A 165 -4.27 2.61 9.25
C ARG A 165 -5.17 1.88 10.24
N ALA A 166 -4.92 0.59 10.49
CA ALA A 166 -5.72 -0.19 11.43
C ALA A 166 -5.66 0.35 12.88
N LEU A 167 -4.54 0.97 13.28
CA LEU A 167 -4.41 1.63 14.58
C LEU A 167 -5.20 2.95 14.63
N VAL A 168 -5.13 3.75 13.55
CA VAL A 168 -5.86 5.02 13.44
C VAL A 168 -7.37 4.78 13.38
N ASP A 169 -7.83 3.78 12.63
CA ASP A 169 -9.25 3.41 12.55
C ASP A 169 -9.82 3.06 13.95
N LYS A 170 -9.02 2.42 14.81
CA LYS A 170 -9.40 2.17 16.22
C LYS A 170 -9.44 3.46 17.04
N ALA A 171 -8.51 4.38 16.80
CA ALA A 171 -8.46 5.66 17.50
C ALA A 171 -9.63 6.58 17.12
N GLU A 172 -10.08 6.55 15.85
CA GLU A 172 -11.26 7.28 15.39
C GLU A 172 -12.52 6.94 16.22
N GLY A 173 -12.69 5.67 16.58
CA GLY A 173 -13.81 5.24 17.44
C GLY A 173 -13.71 5.65 18.91
N LEU A 174 -12.56 6.16 19.35
CA LEU A 174 -12.31 6.58 20.74
C LEU A 174 -12.18 8.09 20.91
N LEU A 175 -11.72 8.77 19.87
CA LEU A 175 -11.50 10.21 19.84
C LEU A 175 -12.84 10.95 19.78
N GLU A 176 -12.93 12.07 20.49
CA GLU A 176 -14.07 12.97 20.35
C GLU A 176 -14.11 13.55 18.93
N LYS A 177 -15.29 13.60 18.31
CA LYS A 177 -15.51 14.13 16.96
C LYS A 177 -14.89 15.52 16.73
N GLY A 178 -14.93 16.41 17.73
CA GLY A 178 -14.36 17.75 17.63
C GLY A 178 -12.83 17.81 17.67
N LEU A 179 -12.17 16.75 18.15
CA LEU A 179 -10.71 16.63 18.13
C LEU A 179 -10.20 15.90 16.88
N TYR A 180 -11.01 15.04 16.27
CA TYR A 180 -10.60 14.27 15.11
C TYR A 180 -10.37 15.21 13.91
N PRO A 181 -9.16 15.23 13.33
CA PRO A 181 -8.76 16.29 12.39
C PRO A 181 -9.26 16.08 10.95
N TYR A 182 -9.79 14.89 10.64
CA TYR A 182 -10.19 14.50 9.29
C TYR A 182 -11.67 14.12 9.24
N PRO A 183 -12.35 14.27 8.09
CA PRO A 183 -13.72 13.81 7.96
C PRO A 183 -13.79 12.27 8.03
N SER A 184 -14.75 11.76 8.80
CA SER A 184 -15.05 10.32 8.83
C SER A 184 -15.62 9.84 7.50
N TYR A 185 -15.61 8.52 7.27
CA TYR A 185 -16.24 7.94 6.08
C TYR A 185 -17.72 8.29 5.96
N GLU A 186 -18.45 8.34 7.07
CA GLU A 186 -19.85 8.76 7.08
C GLU A 186 -19.99 10.20 6.56
N THR A 187 -19.10 11.09 7.00
CA THR A 187 -19.08 12.49 6.54
C THR A 187 -18.74 12.56 5.05
N LEU A 188 -17.74 11.82 4.58
CA LEU A 188 -17.34 11.81 3.17
C LEU A 188 -18.43 11.25 2.25
N LEU A 189 -19.15 10.21 2.68
CA LEU A 189 -20.15 9.54 1.86
C LEU A 189 -21.54 10.20 1.89
N TYR A 190 -21.92 10.82 3.02
CA TYR A 190 -23.30 11.30 3.23
C TYR A 190 -23.45 12.81 3.44
N SER A 191 -22.38 13.60 3.46
CA SER A 191 -22.45 15.05 3.70
C SER A 191 -23.24 15.86 2.66
N HIS A 192 -23.56 15.27 1.50
CA HIS A 192 -24.36 15.92 0.44
C HIS A 192 -25.87 15.59 0.47
N HIS A 193 -26.34 14.75 1.41
CA HIS A 193 -27.75 14.34 1.49
C HIS A 193 -28.62 15.25 2.38
N HIS A 194 -28.39 16.56 2.33
CA HIS A 194 -29.19 17.56 3.04
C HIS A 194 -30.09 18.36 2.10
#